data_AF-A0A923QX47-F1
#
_entry.id   AF-A0A923QX47-F1
#
_cell.length_a   1.000
_cell.length_b   1.000
_cell.length_c   1.000
_cell.angle_alpha   90.00
_cell.angle_beta   90.00
_cell.angle_gamma   90.00
#
_symmetry.space_group_name_H-M   'P 1'
#
loop_
_entity.id
_entity.type
_entity.pdbx_description
1 polymer ?
#
loop_
_entity_poly.entity_id
_entity_poly.type
_entity_poly.pdbx_seq_one_letter_code
_entity_poly.pdbx_strand_id
1 'polypeptide(L)' 'MKDIKIGHITIGPNHKPFIIAEMSGNHNQSLDRAFQIVDAAVEAGA' A
#
# COMPACT_ATOMS: atom_id res chain seq x y z
N MET A 1 8.41 9.91 19.11
CA MET A 1 8.50 9.92 17.63
C MET A 1 7.63 11.04 17.11
N LYS A 2 8.04 11.78 16.08
CA LYS A 2 7.20 12.80 15.45
C LYS A 2 6.29 12.14 14.41
N ASP A 3 5.09 12.68 14.26
CA ASP A 3 4.15 12.25 13.23
C ASP A 3 4.66 12.62 11.83
N ILE A 4 4.39 11.75 10.86
CA ILE A 4 4.71 11.94 9.44
C ILE A 4 3.40 11.96 8.65
N LYS A 5 3.32 12.82 7.64
CA LYS A 5 2.15 12.88 6.75
C LYS A 5 2.51 12.33 5.38
N ILE A 6 1.75 11.33 4.91
CA ILE A 6 1.82 10.81 3.53
C ILE A 6 0.47 11.11 2.87
N GLY A 7 0.45 12.06 1.93
CA GLY A 7 -0.80 12.55 1.34
C GLY A 7 -1.75 13.11 2.40
N HIS A 8 -2.87 12.46 2.61
CA HIS A 8 -3.88 12.84 3.62
C HIS A 8 -3.82 11.98 4.91
N ILE A 9 -2.89 11.02 4.99
CA ILE A 9 -2.77 10.07 6.10
C ILE A 9 -1.65 10.52 7.05
N THR A 10 -1.94 10.56 8.34
CA THR A 10 -0.95 10.81 9.40
C THR A 10 -0.51 9.50 10.02
N ILE A 11 0.80 9.28 10.09
CA ILE A 11 1.43 8.06 10.62
C ILE A 11 2.25 8.44 11.84
N GLY A 12 2.04 7.72 12.95
CA GLY A 12 2.78 7.91 14.18
C GLY A 12 2.28 6.97 15.28
N PRO A 13 2.94 6.94 16.46
CA PRO A 13 2.62 6.00 17.53
C PRO A 13 1.19 6.08 18.09
N ASN A 14 0.51 7.22 17.89
CA ASN A 14 -0.85 7.48 18.39
C ASN A 14 -1.93 7.34 17.31
N HIS A 15 -1.57 6.88 16.11
CA HIS A 15 -2.49 6.69 14.98
C HIS A 15 -2.69 5.21 14.69
N LYS A 16 -3.76 4.87 13.96
CA LYS A 16 -3.99 3.50 13.50
C LYS A 16 -2.78 3.04 12.65
N PRO A 17 -2.32 1.77 12.77
CA PRO A 17 -1.31 1.24 11.88
C PRO A 17 -1.70 1.45 10.42
N PHE A 18 -0.73 1.91 9.62
CA PHE A 18 -0.89 2.08 8.19
C PHE A 18 -0.24 0.88 7.49
N ILE A 19 -1.03 0.16 6.69
CA ILE A 19 -0.60 -1.04 5.98
C ILE A 19 -0.24 -0.65 4.55
N ILE A 20 0.91 -1.10 4.06
CA ILE A 20 1.37 -0.89 2.69
C ILE A 20 1.30 -2.23 1.96
N ALA A 21 0.43 -2.33 0.96
CA ALA A 21 0.42 -3.45 0.02
C ALA A 21 1.60 -3.28 -0.96
N GLU A 22 2.58 -4.17 -0.87
CA GLU A 22 3.85 -4.09 -1.60
C GLU A 22 3.82 -5.04 -2.81
N MET A 23 4.09 -4.51 -4.02
CA MET A 23 4.06 -5.30 -5.26
C MET A 23 5.48 -5.71 -5.75
N SER A 24 6.49 -4.85 -5.65
CA SER A 24 7.87 -5.04 -6.13
C SER A 24 7.94 -5.85 -7.44
N GLY A 25 8.82 -6.84 -7.53
CA GLY A 25 8.95 -7.72 -8.69
C GLY A 25 7.83 -8.75 -8.85
N ASN A 26 6.78 -8.77 -8.02
CA ASN A 26 5.73 -9.81 -8.07
C ASN A 26 4.87 -9.74 -9.34
N HIS A 27 4.93 -8.61 -10.07
CA HIS A 27 4.32 -8.47 -11.38
C HIS A 27 5.15 -9.13 -12.51
N ASN A 28 6.39 -9.56 -12.23
CA ASN A 28 7.25 -10.30 -13.17
C ASN A 28 7.39 -9.62 -14.55
N GLN A 29 7.57 -8.30 -14.58
CA GLN A 29 7.66 -7.48 -15.81
C GLN A 29 6.39 -7.50 -16.69
N SER A 30 5.30 -8.10 -16.22
CA SER A 30 3.99 -8.06 -16.88
C SER A 30 3.17 -6.89 -16.33
N LEU A 31 2.66 -6.04 -17.22
CA LEU A 31 1.76 -4.95 -16.86
C LEU A 31 0.39 -5.47 -16.41
N ASP A 32 -0.16 -6.47 -17.11
CA ASP A 32 -1.45 -7.07 -16.77
C ASP A 32 -1.43 -7.67 -15.36
N ARG A 33 -0.34 -8.36 -15.01
CA ARG A 33 -0.16 -8.90 -13.66
C ARG A 33 -0.03 -7.79 -12.61
N ALA A 34 0.57 -6.65 -12.96
CA ALA A 34 0.61 -5.50 -12.06
C ALA A 34 -0.80 -4.99 -11.76
N PHE A 35 -1.67 -4.88 -12.78
CA PHE A 35 -3.07 -4.49 -12.57
C PHE A 35 -3.83 -5.50 -11.70
N GLN A 36 -3.67 -6.80 -11.94
CA GLN A 36 -4.29 -7.84 -11.11
C GLN A 36 -3.87 -7.76 -9.63
N ILE A 37 -2.61 -7.41 -9.35
CA ILE A 37 -2.13 -7.24 -7.97
C ILE A 37 -2.74 -5.99 -7.34
N VAL A 38 -2.90 -4.89 -8.09
CA VAL A 38 -3.57 -3.67 -7.62
C VAL A 38 -5.04 -3.96 -7.29
N ASP A 39 -5.76 -4.67 -8.17
CA ASP A 39 -7.15 -5.04 -7.94
C ASP A 39 -7.29 -5.88 -6.67
N ALA A 40 -6.42 -6.89 -6.50
CA ALA A 40 -6.40 -7.74 -5.31
C ALA A 40 -6.09 -6.95 -4.02
N ALA A 41 -5.24 -5.92 -4.08
CA ALA A 41 -4.95 -5.06 -2.93
C ALA A 41 -6.19 -4.26 -2.51
N VAL A 42 -6.93 -3.70 -3.48
CA VAL A 42 -8.18 -2.97 -3.21
C VAL A 42 -9.24 -3.91 -2.63
N GLU A 43 -9.40 -5.12 -3.19
CA GLU A 43 -10.34 -6.13 -2.68
C GLU A 43 -10.01 -6.55 -1.24
N ALA A 44 -8.73 -6.56 -0.86
CA ALA A 44 -8.27 -6.83 0.49
C ALA A 44 -8.41 -5.63 1.45
N GLY A 45 -8.81 -4.45 0.96
CA GLY A 45 -9.03 -3.25 1.75
C GLY A 45 -7.80 -2.36 1.96
N ALA A 46 -6.82 -2.43 1.05
CA ALA A 46 -5.69 -1.49 1.00
C ALA A 46 -6.12 -0.10 0.49
#